data_AF-A0A920KF94-F1
#
_entry.id   AF-A0A920KF94-F1
#
_cell.length_a   1.000
_cell.length_b   1.000
_cell.length_c   1.000
_cell.angle_alpha   90.00
_cell.angle_beta   90.00
_cell.angle_gamma   90.00
#
_symmetry.space_group_name_H-M   'P 1'
#
loop_
_entity.id
_entity.type
_entity.pdbx_description
1 polymer ?
#
loop_
_entity_poly.entity_id
_entity_poly.type
_entity_poly.pdbx_seq_one_letter_code
_entity_poly.pdbx_strand_id
1 'polypeptide(L)'
;MGSFVYSYSLHYGTAVAVFSRTNLIETVKDQPYSSMPSWFNKWETTGLLTFEDKNQDRLIQYQADPVSNELNVDKDIMVLANPEIAQLPNWVIALLAAGALAAALSTAAGLLLVISSSVSHDLLKKIVMPEIKEKGELIAARISATLAVCLAGYFGINPPGFVAATVALAFGLAAASFSSHIFRNLL
;
A
#
# COMPACT_ATOMS: atom_id res chain seq x y z
N MET A 1 14.41 -3.71 -21.85
CA MET A 1 13.03 -4.16 -21.59
C MET A 1 12.55 -3.92 -20.15
N GLY A 2 13.45 -3.84 -19.15
CA GLY A 2 13.08 -3.53 -17.76
C GLY A 2 12.51 -2.12 -17.56
N SER A 3 13.10 -1.07 -18.14
CA SER A 3 12.65 0.32 -17.94
C SER A 3 11.26 0.65 -18.50
N PHE A 4 10.73 -0.19 -19.41
CA PHE A 4 9.41 -0.01 -19.98
C PHE A 4 8.33 -0.41 -18.96
N VAL A 5 8.45 -1.59 -18.36
CA VAL A 5 7.47 -2.15 -17.40
C VAL A 5 7.30 -1.30 -16.13
N TYR A 6 8.39 -0.74 -15.59
CA TYR A 6 8.32 0.15 -14.42
C TYR A 6 7.62 1.47 -14.71
N SER A 7 7.75 2.01 -15.93
CA SER A 7 7.07 3.23 -16.31
C SER A 7 5.55 3.02 -16.38
N TYR A 8 5.08 1.91 -16.98
CA TYR A 8 3.63 1.61 -17.04
C TYR A 8 3.01 1.43 -15.64
N SER A 9 3.63 0.65 -14.76
CA SER A 9 3.06 0.36 -13.43
C SER A 9 2.87 1.61 -12.56
N LEU A 10 3.81 2.56 -12.60
CA LEU A 10 3.69 3.84 -11.87
C LEU A 10 2.56 4.71 -12.41
N HIS A 11 2.40 4.79 -13.74
CA HIS A 11 1.34 5.58 -14.36
C HIS A 11 -0.05 5.05 -14.03
N TYR A 12 -0.25 3.72 -14.00
CA TYR A 12 -1.54 3.13 -13.64
C TYR A 12 -1.92 3.40 -12.18
N GLY A 13 -0.98 3.26 -11.24
CA GLY A 13 -1.24 3.54 -9.83
C GLY A 13 -1.60 5.00 -9.59
N THR A 14 -0.86 5.93 -10.19
CA THR A 14 -1.16 7.37 -10.09
C THR A 14 -2.48 7.73 -10.78
N ALA A 15 -2.78 7.11 -11.93
CA ALA A 15 -4.03 7.35 -12.63
C ALA A 15 -5.24 6.92 -11.79
N VAL A 16 -5.22 5.70 -11.24
CA VAL A 16 -6.31 5.19 -10.39
C VAL A 16 -6.53 6.08 -9.16
N ALA A 17 -5.46 6.55 -8.53
CA ALA A 17 -5.55 7.46 -7.37
C ALA A 17 -6.12 8.84 -7.73
N VAL A 18 -5.77 9.38 -8.90
CA VAL A 18 -6.34 10.66 -9.38
C VAL A 18 -7.81 10.49 -9.72
N PHE A 19 -8.19 9.42 -10.43
CA PHE A 19 -9.57 9.14 -10.80
C PHE A 19 -10.47 8.89 -9.59
N SER A 20 -9.99 8.16 -8.57
CA SER A 20 -10.77 7.92 -7.35
C SER A 20 -11.00 9.23 -6.58
N ARG A 21 -9.98 10.11 -6.52
CA ARG A 21 -10.10 11.43 -5.91
C ARG A 21 -11.14 12.29 -6.62
N THR A 22 -11.09 12.36 -7.93
CA THR A 22 -12.07 13.16 -8.70
C THR A 22 -13.47 12.62 -8.54
N ASN A 23 -13.64 11.29 -8.57
CA ASN A 23 -14.94 10.65 -8.42
C ASN A 23 -15.58 10.91 -7.04
N LEU A 24 -14.77 10.86 -5.97
CA LEU A 24 -15.22 11.20 -4.62
C LEU A 24 -15.68 12.67 -4.54
N ILE A 25 -14.85 13.60 -5.01
CA ILE A 25 -15.16 15.04 -4.96
C ILE A 25 -16.43 15.35 -5.76
N GLU A 26 -16.58 14.80 -6.96
CA GLU A 26 -17.77 15.01 -7.78
C GLU A 26 -19.05 14.48 -7.14
N THR A 27 -18.97 13.40 -6.34
CA THR A 27 -20.15 12.80 -5.69
C THR A 27 -20.62 13.61 -4.48
N VAL A 28 -19.70 14.29 -3.78
CA VAL A 28 -20.01 15.02 -2.54
C VAL A 28 -20.17 16.52 -2.74
N LYS A 29 -19.52 17.11 -3.75
CA LYS A 29 -19.48 18.56 -3.93
C LYS A 29 -20.85 19.13 -4.26
N ASP A 30 -21.23 20.20 -3.55
CA ASP A 30 -22.45 20.99 -3.74
C ASP A 30 -23.74 20.16 -3.61
N GLN A 31 -23.67 19.00 -2.95
CA GLN A 31 -24.82 18.15 -2.68
C GLN A 31 -25.35 18.36 -1.25
N PRO A 32 -26.67 18.27 -1.02
CA PRO A 32 -27.21 18.39 0.32
C PRO A 32 -26.78 17.20 1.19
N TYR A 33 -26.39 17.49 2.42
CA TYR A 33 -25.96 16.47 3.39
C TYR A 33 -27.04 15.40 3.58
N SER A 34 -28.31 15.81 3.61
CA SER A 34 -29.44 14.90 3.77
C SER A 34 -29.65 13.89 2.63
N SER A 35 -29.11 14.16 1.44
CA SER A 35 -29.18 13.23 0.31
C SER A 35 -27.91 12.37 0.17
N MET A 36 -27.00 12.44 1.14
CA MET A 36 -25.76 11.68 1.07
C MET A 36 -26.01 10.17 1.09
N PRO A 37 -25.35 9.42 0.20
CA PRO A 37 -25.48 7.97 0.14
C PRO A 37 -24.95 7.31 1.42
N SER A 38 -25.38 6.08 1.66
CA SER A 38 -25.05 5.33 2.89
C SER A 38 -23.56 5.16 3.13
N TRP A 39 -22.72 5.09 2.07
CA TRP A 39 -21.27 5.01 2.20
C TRP A 39 -20.69 6.24 2.93
N PHE A 40 -21.22 7.43 2.69
CA PHE A 40 -20.72 8.68 3.29
C PHE A 40 -20.82 8.63 4.82
N ASN A 41 -21.99 8.24 5.33
CA ASN A 41 -22.25 8.09 6.77
C ASN A 41 -21.37 7.01 7.42
N LYS A 42 -21.04 5.93 6.70
CA LYS A 42 -20.14 4.89 7.23
C LYS A 42 -18.75 5.44 7.48
N TRP A 43 -18.19 6.16 6.50
CA TRP A 43 -16.84 6.72 6.62
C TRP A 43 -16.79 7.88 7.61
N GLU A 44 -17.88 8.63 7.76
CA GLU A 44 -18.01 9.63 8.82
C GLU A 44 -17.99 8.99 10.22
N THR A 45 -18.72 7.89 10.41
CA THR A 45 -18.73 7.15 11.69
C THR A 45 -17.33 6.63 12.07
N THR A 46 -16.50 6.30 11.08
CA THR A 46 -15.11 5.89 11.33
C THR A 46 -14.17 7.03 11.70
N GLY A 47 -14.60 8.28 11.56
CA GLY A 47 -13.78 9.48 11.80
C GLY A 47 -12.79 9.81 10.69
N LEU A 48 -12.77 9.03 9.59
CA LEU A 48 -11.90 9.23 8.42
C LEU A 48 -12.46 10.23 7.40
N LEU A 49 -13.72 10.61 7.60
CA LEU A 49 -14.43 11.66 6.87
C LEU A 49 -15.09 12.55 7.92
N THR A 50 -14.93 13.86 7.80
CA THR A 50 -15.56 14.82 8.72
C THR A 50 -16.22 15.94 7.92
N PHE A 51 -17.46 16.24 8.27
CA PHE A 51 -18.23 17.32 7.70
C PHE A 51 -18.62 18.31 8.81
N GLU A 52 -18.30 19.58 8.59
CA GLU A 52 -18.70 20.68 9.46
C GLU A 52 -19.34 21.77 8.60
N ASP A 53 -20.66 21.93 8.73
CA ASP A 53 -21.43 22.97 8.06
C ASP A 53 -21.10 24.34 8.68
N LYS A 54 -20.31 25.16 7.98
CA LYS A 54 -19.84 26.47 8.47
C LYS A 54 -20.75 27.61 8.05
N ASN A 55 -21.41 27.48 6.90
CA ASN A 55 -22.25 28.51 6.31
C ASN A 55 -23.77 28.29 6.57
N GLN A 56 -24.14 27.17 7.20
CA GLN A 56 -25.50 26.73 7.53
C GLN A 56 -26.41 26.50 6.31
N ASP A 57 -25.86 26.27 5.12
CA ASP A 57 -26.59 26.05 3.87
C ASP A 57 -26.99 24.57 3.67
N ARG A 58 -26.51 23.67 4.53
CA ARG A 58 -26.70 22.21 4.50
C ARG A 58 -26.15 21.51 3.24
N LEU A 59 -25.29 22.18 2.47
CA LEU A 59 -24.58 21.65 1.32
C LEU A 59 -23.17 21.26 1.74
N ILE A 60 -22.58 20.30 1.03
CA ILE A 60 -21.19 19.90 1.27
C ILE A 60 -20.28 20.69 0.33
N GLN A 61 -19.56 21.68 0.87
CA GLN A 61 -18.60 22.46 0.10
C GLN A 61 -17.16 21.97 0.30
N TYR A 62 -16.59 21.38 -0.75
CA TYR A 62 -15.17 21.02 -0.80
C TYR A 62 -14.39 22.13 -1.52
N GLN A 63 -13.64 22.92 -0.74
CA GLN A 63 -12.88 24.07 -1.24
C GLN A 63 -11.39 23.95 -0.89
N ALA A 64 -10.53 24.60 -1.70
CA ALA A 64 -9.09 24.62 -1.45
C ALA A 64 -8.70 25.54 -0.27
N ASP A 65 -9.57 26.48 0.09
CA ASP A 65 -9.34 27.40 1.20
C ASP A 65 -9.70 26.71 2.53
N PRO A 66 -8.75 26.57 3.49
CA PRO A 66 -9.00 25.91 4.77
C PRO A 66 -10.12 26.55 5.59
N VAL A 67 -10.39 27.84 5.38
CA VAL A 67 -11.40 28.59 6.14
C VAL A 67 -12.80 28.23 5.67
N SER A 68 -13.03 28.19 4.36
CA SER A 68 -14.35 27.88 3.76
C SER A 68 -14.58 26.40 3.49
N ASN A 69 -13.55 25.54 3.61
CA ASN A 69 -13.71 24.11 3.42
C ASN A 69 -14.52 23.48 4.56
N GLU A 70 -15.55 22.72 4.20
CA GLU A 70 -16.51 22.09 5.11
C GLU A 70 -16.35 20.57 5.16
N LEU A 71 -15.54 20.00 4.26
CA LEU A 71 -15.31 18.55 4.15
C LEU A 71 -13.82 18.23 4.27
N ASN A 72 -13.46 17.44 5.28
CA ASN A 72 -12.13 16.89 5.43
C ASN A 72 -12.16 15.37 5.18
N VAL A 73 -11.27 14.91 4.29
CA VAL A 73 -11.22 13.55 3.76
C VAL A 73 -9.81 13.01 3.96
N ASP A 74 -9.68 11.92 4.71
CA ASP A 74 -8.38 11.27 4.87
C ASP A 74 -7.88 10.67 3.55
N LYS A 75 -6.56 10.68 3.36
CA LYS A 75 -5.93 10.18 2.13
C LYS A 75 -6.20 8.68 1.90
N ASP A 76 -6.40 7.94 2.98
CA ASP A 76 -6.58 6.49 2.95
C ASP A 76 -7.97 6.11 2.40
N ILE A 77 -9.00 6.91 2.67
CA ILE A 77 -10.37 6.63 2.18
C ILE A 77 -10.57 7.03 0.72
N MET A 78 -9.72 7.91 0.19
CA MET A 78 -9.84 8.47 -1.15
C MET A 78 -9.79 7.43 -2.27
N VAL A 79 -9.18 6.27 -2.02
CA VAL A 79 -9.16 5.14 -2.96
C VAL A 79 -10.06 4.01 -2.46
N LEU A 80 -10.14 3.80 -1.14
CA LEU A 80 -10.90 2.71 -0.53
C LEU A 80 -12.42 2.88 -0.60
N ALA A 81 -12.92 4.12 -0.67
CA ALA A 81 -14.37 4.39 -0.79
C ALA A 81 -14.90 4.20 -2.23
N ASN A 82 -14.02 4.19 -3.24
CA ASN A 82 -14.40 4.19 -4.66
C ASN A 82 -15.28 2.99 -5.08
N PRO A 83 -15.03 1.74 -4.60
CA PRO A 83 -15.92 0.61 -4.89
C PRO A 83 -17.36 0.81 -4.37
N GLU A 84 -17.53 1.50 -3.23
CA GLU A 84 -18.85 1.84 -2.68
C GLU A 84 -19.49 3.02 -3.42
N ILE A 85 -18.70 4.02 -3.84
CA ILE A 85 -19.17 5.16 -4.65
C ILE A 85 -19.69 4.67 -6.01
N ALA A 86 -19.01 3.70 -6.63
CA ALA A 86 -19.43 3.07 -7.88
C ALA A 86 -20.65 2.13 -7.74
N GLN A 87 -21.26 2.02 -6.55
CA GLN A 87 -22.42 1.17 -6.27
C GLN A 87 -22.22 -0.30 -6.66
N LEU A 88 -20.98 -0.79 -6.52
CA LEU A 88 -20.67 -2.18 -6.86
C LEU A 88 -21.37 -3.14 -5.89
N PRO A 89 -21.80 -4.33 -6.36
CA PRO A 89 -22.36 -5.35 -5.48
C PRO A 89 -21.37 -5.76 -4.38
N ASN A 90 -21.86 -6.00 -3.17
CA ASN A 90 -21.03 -6.34 -2.00
C ASN A 90 -20.06 -7.52 -2.25
N TRP A 91 -20.46 -8.51 -3.05
CA TRP A 91 -19.61 -9.65 -3.39
C TRP A 91 -18.40 -9.25 -4.24
N VAL A 92 -18.53 -8.22 -5.10
CA VAL A 92 -17.42 -7.68 -5.90
C VAL A 92 -16.43 -6.97 -5.00
N ILE A 93 -16.92 -6.16 -4.06
CA ILE A 93 -16.10 -5.46 -3.07
C ILE A 93 -15.33 -6.46 -2.22
N ALA A 94 -15.99 -7.54 -1.78
CA ALA A 94 -15.35 -8.61 -1.03
C ALA A 94 -14.27 -9.34 -1.85
N LEU A 95 -14.51 -9.62 -3.13
CA LEU A 95 -13.53 -10.26 -4.01
C LEU A 95 -12.34 -9.33 -4.30
N LEU A 96 -12.58 -8.04 -4.51
CA LEU A 96 -11.55 -7.02 -4.65
C LEU A 96 -10.68 -6.93 -3.40
N ALA A 97 -11.30 -6.84 -2.22
CA ALA A 97 -10.59 -6.78 -0.94
C ALA A 97 -9.76 -8.05 -0.70
N ALA A 98 -10.34 -9.23 -0.98
CA ALA A 98 -9.63 -10.50 -0.90
C ALA A 98 -8.43 -10.55 -1.87
N GLY A 99 -8.59 -10.06 -3.10
CA GLY A 99 -7.52 -9.97 -4.08
C GLY A 99 -6.38 -9.04 -3.65
N ALA A 100 -6.72 -7.85 -3.11
CA ALA A 100 -5.73 -6.91 -2.59
C ALA A 100 -4.94 -7.50 -1.41
N LEU A 101 -5.63 -8.16 -0.49
CA LEU A 101 -5.01 -8.84 0.65
C LEU A 101 -4.12 -10.00 0.19
N ALA A 102 -4.57 -10.80 -0.78
CA ALA A 102 -3.79 -11.89 -1.36
C ALA A 102 -2.51 -11.39 -2.06
N ALA A 103 -2.60 -10.28 -2.80
CA ALA A 103 -1.44 -9.66 -3.45
C ALA A 103 -0.41 -9.15 -2.43
N ALA A 104 -0.86 -8.51 -1.36
CA ALA A 104 -0.01 -8.06 -0.27
C ALA A 104 0.69 -9.24 0.42
N LEU A 105 -0.06 -10.30 0.74
CA LEU A 105 0.49 -11.51 1.36
C LEU A 105 1.47 -12.25 0.44
N SER A 106 1.22 -12.31 -0.86
CA SER A 106 2.14 -12.94 -1.83
C SER A 106 3.48 -12.22 -1.89
N THR A 107 3.45 -10.88 -1.89
CA THR A 107 4.66 -10.05 -1.87
C THR A 107 5.43 -10.23 -0.56
N ALA A 108 4.73 -10.20 0.58
CA ALA A 108 5.34 -10.41 1.88
C ALA A 108 5.96 -11.81 2.02
N ALA A 109 5.25 -12.86 1.60
CA ALA A 109 5.75 -14.23 1.64
C ALA A 109 6.99 -14.41 0.74
N GLY A 110 6.95 -13.88 -0.48
CA GLY A 110 8.10 -13.95 -1.40
C GLY A 110 9.35 -13.29 -0.82
N LEU A 111 9.23 -12.07 -0.30
CA LEU A 111 10.36 -11.36 0.30
C LEU A 111 10.88 -12.04 1.58
N LEU A 112 9.99 -12.58 2.41
CA LEU A 112 10.40 -13.34 3.60
C LEU A 112 11.17 -14.61 3.23
N LEU A 113 10.76 -15.32 2.18
CA LEU A 113 11.51 -16.48 1.68
C LEU A 113 12.90 -16.08 1.19
N VAL A 114 13.03 -14.95 0.49
CA VAL A 114 14.33 -14.43 0.02
C VAL A 114 15.24 -14.06 1.19
N ILE A 115 14.72 -13.37 2.22
CA ILE A 115 15.50 -13.04 3.42
C ILE A 115 15.93 -14.32 4.16
N SER A 116 15.00 -15.27 4.29
CA SER A 116 15.23 -16.53 4.97
C SER A 116 16.34 -17.36 4.30
N SER A 117 16.29 -17.53 2.98
CA SER A 117 17.32 -18.25 2.23
C SER A 117 18.65 -17.50 2.19
N SER A 118 18.64 -16.17 2.06
CA SER A 118 19.87 -15.36 2.07
C SER A 118 20.62 -15.49 3.40
N VAL A 119 19.91 -15.56 4.53
CA VAL A 119 20.54 -15.72 5.84
C VAL A 119 20.97 -17.17 6.10
N SER A 120 20.10 -18.16 5.83
CA SER A 120 20.42 -19.55 6.15
C SER A 120 21.41 -20.17 5.17
N HIS A 121 21.19 -19.97 3.88
CA HIS A 121 21.95 -20.64 2.83
C HIS A 121 23.17 -19.83 2.41
N ASP A 122 22.99 -18.54 2.11
CA ASP A 122 24.09 -17.72 1.59
C ASP A 122 25.02 -17.24 2.71
N LEU A 123 24.50 -16.73 3.82
CA LEU A 123 25.36 -16.26 4.91
C LEU A 123 25.90 -17.43 5.75
N LEU A 124 25.01 -18.25 6.33
CA LEU A 124 25.46 -19.30 7.26
C LEU A 124 26.13 -20.47 6.54
N LYS A 125 25.50 -21.07 5.53
CA LYS A 125 26.02 -22.30 4.91
C LYS A 125 27.16 -22.07 3.92
N LYS A 126 27.25 -20.93 3.21
CA LYS A 126 28.39 -20.67 2.32
C LYS A 126 29.58 -19.97 2.98
N ILE A 127 29.36 -19.13 4.00
CA ILE A 127 30.42 -18.26 4.54
C ILE A 127 30.82 -18.63 5.96
N VAL A 128 29.86 -18.75 6.89
CA VAL A 128 30.17 -18.81 8.33
C VAL A 128 30.38 -20.24 8.84
N MET A 129 29.49 -21.16 8.49
CA MET A 129 29.44 -22.55 8.97
C MET A 129 29.11 -23.51 7.82
N PRO A 130 30.12 -23.89 7.00
CA PRO A 130 29.93 -24.72 5.81
C PRO A 130 29.40 -26.12 6.09
N GLU A 131 29.64 -26.64 7.30
CA GLU A 131 29.29 -27.99 7.70
C GLU A 131 27.90 -28.09 8.39
N ILE A 132 27.06 -27.06 8.28
CA ILE A 132 25.73 -27.09 8.91
C ILE A 132 24.84 -28.17 8.26
N LYS A 133 24.26 -29.04 9.09
CA LYS A 133 23.26 -30.03 8.65
C LYS A 133 21.98 -29.33 8.18
N GLU A 134 21.29 -29.92 7.21
CA GLU A 134 20.03 -29.38 6.64
C GLU A 134 18.96 -29.06 7.69
N LYS A 135 18.86 -29.88 8.75
CA LYS A 135 17.95 -29.61 9.87
C LYS A 135 18.28 -28.31 10.61
N GLY A 136 19.57 -28.00 10.78
CA GLY A 136 20.04 -26.77 11.40
C GLY A 136 19.85 -25.56 10.50
N GLU A 137 20.07 -25.72 9.19
CA GLU A 137 19.79 -24.69 8.17
C GLU A 137 18.30 -24.30 8.18
N LEU A 138 17.38 -25.27 8.23
CA LEU A 138 15.94 -25.01 8.30
C LEU A 138 15.52 -24.28 9.58
N ILE A 139 16.15 -24.60 10.72
CA ILE A 139 15.87 -23.89 11.98
C ILE A 139 16.38 -22.45 11.89
N ALA A 140 17.59 -22.24 11.38
CA ALA A 140 18.15 -20.91 11.17
C ALA A 140 17.27 -20.05 10.23
N ALA A 141 16.80 -20.65 9.13
CA ALA A 141 15.88 -20.03 8.16
C ALA A 141 14.57 -19.56 8.81
N ARG A 142 13.99 -20.38 9.70
CA ARG A 142 12.76 -20.03 10.43
C ARG A 142 13.00 -18.92 11.45
N ILE A 143 14.10 -19.00 12.21
CA ILE A 143 14.45 -17.97 13.21
C ILE A 143 14.68 -16.63 12.51
N SER A 144 15.42 -16.60 11.40
CA SER A 144 15.65 -15.37 10.65
C SER A 144 14.35 -14.78 10.10
N ALA A 145 13.43 -15.61 9.60
CA ALA A 145 12.13 -15.15 9.13
C ALA A 145 11.28 -14.57 10.27
N THR A 146 11.25 -15.23 11.45
CA THR A 146 10.53 -14.71 12.62
C THR A 146 11.09 -13.37 13.08
N LEU A 147 12.41 -13.24 13.18
CA LEU A 147 13.07 -11.99 13.55
C LEU A 147 12.77 -10.88 12.53
N ALA A 148 12.80 -11.19 11.23
CA ALA A 148 12.45 -10.24 10.18
C ALA A 148 11.00 -9.75 10.30
N VAL A 149 10.04 -10.63 10.58
CA VAL A 149 8.63 -10.26 10.78
C VAL A 149 8.46 -9.37 12.02
N CYS A 150 9.11 -9.69 13.14
CA CYS A 150 9.04 -8.87 14.35
C CYS A 150 9.59 -7.46 14.12
N LEU A 151 10.73 -7.34 13.44
CA LEU A 151 11.33 -6.04 13.11
C LEU A 151 10.45 -5.26 12.12
N ALA A 152 9.93 -5.92 11.08
CA ALA A 152 9.05 -5.30 10.10
C ALA A 152 7.74 -4.81 10.74
N GLY A 153 7.15 -5.59 11.64
CA GLY A 153 5.95 -5.19 12.38
C GLY A 153 6.21 -3.99 13.29
N TYR A 154 7.36 -3.95 13.97
CA TYR A 154 7.73 -2.82 14.82
C TYR A 154 7.91 -1.52 14.02
N PHE A 155 8.70 -1.54 12.95
CA PHE A 155 8.94 -0.36 12.11
C PHE A 155 7.74 0.00 11.21
N GLY A 156 6.79 -0.91 11.02
CA GLY A 156 5.54 -0.65 10.30
C GLY A 156 4.60 0.29 11.05
N ILE A 157 4.60 0.24 12.37
CA ILE A 157 3.69 1.05 13.20
C ILE A 157 4.31 2.43 13.50
N ASN A 158 5.62 2.49 13.76
CA ASN A 158 6.30 3.72 14.13
C ASN A 158 7.65 3.83 13.39
N PRO A 159 7.88 4.82 12.50
CA PRO A 159 7.07 5.99 12.14
C PRO A 159 6.06 5.74 10.97
N PRO A 160 4.87 6.38 10.97
CA PRO A 160 3.89 6.23 9.89
C PRO A 160 4.44 6.76 8.55
N GLY A 161 4.34 5.95 7.49
CA GLY A 161 4.82 6.29 6.14
C GLY A 161 6.32 6.00 5.88
N PHE A 162 7.10 5.67 6.90
CA PHE A 162 8.53 5.40 6.76
C PHE A 162 8.84 4.16 5.90
N VAL A 163 8.02 3.11 6.04
CA VAL A 163 8.20 1.84 5.31
C VAL A 163 8.09 2.04 3.81
N ALA A 164 7.13 2.85 3.34
CA ALA A 164 6.95 3.09 1.91
C ALA A 164 8.21 3.73 1.29
N ALA A 165 8.78 4.73 1.95
CA ALA A 165 9.98 5.42 1.49
C ALA A 165 11.23 4.50 1.52
N THR A 166 11.42 3.73 2.60
CA THR A 166 12.57 2.83 2.72
C THR A 166 12.50 1.67 1.73
N VAL A 167 11.32 1.11 1.50
CA VAL A 167 11.12 0.04 0.50
C VAL A 167 11.37 0.58 -0.91
N ALA A 168 10.82 1.75 -1.25
CA ALA A 168 11.05 2.38 -2.54
C ALA A 168 12.55 2.63 -2.79
N LEU A 169 13.28 3.12 -1.78
CA LEU A 169 14.72 3.35 -1.86
C LEU A 169 15.48 2.02 -2.01
N ALA A 170 15.15 1.00 -1.23
CA ALA A 170 15.80 -0.31 -1.28
C ALA A 170 15.65 -0.97 -2.66
N PHE A 171 14.44 -0.95 -3.22
CA PHE A 171 14.22 -1.44 -4.59
C PHE A 171 14.92 -0.59 -5.64
N GLY A 172 14.99 0.73 -5.46
CA GLY A 172 15.74 1.63 -6.35
C GLY A 172 17.23 1.32 -6.38
N LEU A 173 17.86 1.16 -5.21
CA LEU A 173 19.27 0.78 -5.09
C LEU A 173 19.54 -0.63 -5.63
N ALA A 174 18.66 -1.59 -5.32
CA ALA A 174 18.76 -2.94 -5.85
C ALA A 174 18.67 -2.96 -7.38
N ALA A 175 17.69 -2.26 -7.96
CA ALA A 175 17.52 -2.14 -9.41
C ALA A 175 18.74 -1.48 -10.07
N ALA A 176 19.29 -0.41 -9.48
CA ALA A 176 20.49 0.25 -10.00
C ALA A 176 21.72 -0.69 -9.98
N SER A 177 21.88 -1.45 -8.89
CA SER A 177 23.04 -2.34 -8.70
C SER A 177 22.99 -3.55 -9.63
N PHE A 178 21.86 -4.28 -9.67
CA PHE A 178 21.75 -5.51 -10.47
C PHE A 178 21.63 -5.25 -11.97
N SER A 179 21.00 -4.14 -12.38
CA SER A 179 20.88 -3.77 -13.79
C SER A 179 22.26 -3.65 -14.45
N SER A 180 23.19 -2.94 -13.82
CA SER A 180 24.55 -2.74 -14.35
C SER A 180 25.35 -4.03 -14.55
N HIS A 181 25.21 -4.98 -13.63
CA HIS A 181 25.91 -6.27 -13.71
C HIS A 181 25.31 -7.20 -14.76
N ILE A 182 23.98 -7.25 -14.86
CA ILE A 182 23.27 -8.09 -15.85
C ILE A 182 23.56 -7.59 -17.28
N PHE A 183 23.53 -6.28 -17.52
CA PHE A 183 23.83 -5.74 -18.85
C PHE A 183 25.28 -5.96 -19.30
N ARG A 184 26.23 -6.03 -18.36
CA ARG A 184 27.65 -6.28 -18.69
C ARG A 184 27.95 -7.73 -19.07
N ASN A 185 27.16 -8.71 -18.61
CA ASN A 185 27.33 -10.12 -18.96
C ASN A 185 26.53 -10.55 -20.21
N LEU A 186 25.73 -9.64 -20.79
CA LEU A 186 24.90 -9.89 -21.98
C LEU A 186 25.48 -9.28 -23.28
N LEU A 187 26.59 -8.56 -23.20
CA LEU A 187 27.37 -8.00 -24.32
C LEU A 187 28.73 -8.69 -24.40
#